data_AF-A0A9D0WB32-F1
#
_entry.id   AF-A0A9D0WB32-F1
#
_cell.length_a   1.000
_cell.length_b   1.000
_cell.length_c   1.000
_cell.angle_alpha   90.00
_cell.angle_beta   90.00
_cell.angle_gamma   90.00
#
_symmetry.space_group_name_H-M   'P 1'
#
loop_
_entity.id
_entity.type
_entity.pdbx_description
1 polymer ?
#
loop_
_entity_poly.entity_id
_entity_poly.type
_entity_poly.pdbx_seq_one_letter_code
_entity_poly.pdbx_strand_id
1 'polypeptide(L)'
;MDSRLRCPVAQIDLAALRHNALVARRYAGKRQILAAVKADAYGHGMIPVARTLAELVDGMIVATVGEGEALRKAGITQRIM
;
A
#
# COMPACT_ATOMS: atom_id res chain seq x y z
N MET A 1 -7.05 -9.49 -30.29
CA MET A 1 -6.72 -10.51 -29.27
C MET A 1 -5.80 -9.87 -28.25
N ASP A 2 -6.25 -9.73 -27.00
CA ASP A 2 -5.44 -9.14 -25.91
C ASP A 2 -4.21 -10.01 -25.67
N SER A 3 -3.02 -9.45 -25.88
CA SER A 3 -1.72 -10.11 -25.74
C SER A 3 -1.38 -10.52 -24.31
N ARG A 4 -2.20 -10.12 -23.32
CA ARG A 4 -2.05 -10.40 -21.89
C ARG A 4 -2.34 -11.84 -21.48
N LEU A 5 -2.99 -12.66 -22.33
CA LEU A 5 -3.45 -14.00 -21.94
C LEU A 5 -2.39 -15.12 -22.03
N ARG A 6 -1.11 -14.80 -22.29
CA ARG A 6 -0.02 -15.81 -22.33
C ARG A 6 0.80 -15.92 -21.05
N CYS A 7 0.59 -15.03 -20.08
CA CYS A 7 1.26 -15.07 -18.77
C CYS A 7 0.21 -14.96 -17.65
N PRO A 8 0.39 -15.65 -16.51
CA PRO A 8 -0.49 -15.47 -15.35
C PRO A 8 -0.41 -14.02 -14.86
N VAL A 9 -1.56 -13.47 -14.46
CA VAL A 9 -1.69 -12.11 -13.93
C VAL A 9 -2.36 -12.14 -12.57
N ALA A 10 -1.97 -11.22 -11.69
CA ALA A 10 -2.66 -10.94 -10.43
C ALA A 10 -3.39 -9.61 -10.53
N GLN A 11 -4.71 -9.61 -10.33
CA GLN A 11 -5.51 -8.41 -10.29
C GLN A 11 -5.68 -7.95 -8.85
N ILE A 12 -5.29 -6.70 -8.58
CA ILE A 12 -5.36 -6.11 -7.24
C ILE A 12 -6.54 -5.15 -7.18
N ASP A 13 -7.46 -5.40 -6.25
CA ASP A 13 -8.60 -4.54 -6.00
C ASP A 13 -8.24 -3.44 -4.97
N LEU A 14 -8.07 -2.22 -5.47
CA LEU A 14 -7.76 -1.06 -4.63
C LEU A 14 -8.97 -0.61 -3.78
N ALA A 15 -10.20 -0.87 -4.22
CA ALA A 15 -11.39 -0.57 -3.42
C ALA A 15 -11.47 -1.47 -2.19
N ALA A 16 -11.10 -2.75 -2.34
CA ALA A 16 -10.97 -3.69 -1.22
C ALA A 16 -9.93 -3.21 -0.20
N LEU A 17 -8.78 -2.67 -0.65
CA LEU A 17 -7.77 -2.09 0.24
C LEU A 17 -8.30 -0.88 1.01
N ARG A 18 -9.03 0.04 0.36
CA ARG A 18 -9.66 1.19 1.03
C ARG A 18 -10.69 0.73 2.06
N HIS A 19 -11.53 -0.25 1.70
CA HIS A 19 -12.50 -0.83 2.62
C HIS A 19 -11.81 -1.40 3.87
N ASN A 20 -10.77 -2.22 3.69
CA ASN A 20 -10.03 -2.83 4.79
C ASN A 20 -9.37 -1.78 5.70
N ALA A 21 -8.81 -0.71 5.12
CA ALA A 21 -8.23 0.38 5.89
C ALA A 21 -9.27 1.13 6.73
N LEU A 22 -10.47 1.37 6.18
CA LEU A 22 -11.58 1.99 6.92
C LEU A 22 -12.08 1.10 8.07
N VAL A 23 -12.17 -0.22 7.83
CA VAL A 23 -12.50 -1.19 8.88
C VAL A 23 -11.43 -1.17 9.97
N ALA A 24 -10.15 -1.22 9.62
CA ALA A 24 -9.05 -1.11 10.57
C ALA A 24 -9.11 0.20 11.36
N ARG A 25 -9.42 1.33 10.70
CA ARG A 25 -9.62 2.63 11.35
C ARG A 25 -10.74 2.61 12.39
N ARG A 26 -11.88 1.97 12.07
CA ARG A 26 -13.00 1.82 13.01
C ARG A 26 -12.57 1.09 14.30
N TYR A 27 -11.79 0.02 14.18
CA TYR A 27 -11.31 -0.73 15.35
C TYR A 27 -10.15 -0.03 16.08
N ALA A 28 -9.28 0.66 15.34
CA ALA A 28 -8.17 1.42 15.92
C ALA A 28 -8.64 2.66 16.69
N GLY A 29 -9.81 3.24 16.36
CA GLY A 29 -10.28 4.47 17.00
C GLY A 29 -9.26 5.61 16.82
N LYS A 30 -8.78 6.19 17.93
CA LYS A 30 -7.79 7.29 17.92
C LYS A 30 -6.32 6.83 17.83
N ARG A 31 -6.05 5.53 17.81
CA ARG A 31 -4.67 5.00 17.73
C ARG A 31 -4.12 5.19 16.31
N GLN A 32 -2.80 5.35 16.22
CA GLN A 32 -2.12 5.43 14.92
C GLN A 32 -2.16 4.08 14.19
N ILE A 33 -2.31 4.13 12.88
CA ILE A 33 -2.26 2.99 11.97
C ILE A 33 -1.09 3.21 11.03
N LEU A 34 -0.21 2.22 10.94
CA LEU A 34 0.84 2.20 9.93
C LEU A 34 0.59 1.03 8.98
N ALA A 35 0.50 1.30 7.68
CA ALA A 35 0.32 0.26 6.68
C ALA A 35 1.68 -0.38 6.33
N ALA A 36 1.82 -1.67 6.59
CA ALA A 36 2.99 -2.41 6.14
C ALA A 36 2.91 -2.66 4.63
N VAL A 37 3.82 -2.06 3.88
CA VAL A 37 3.91 -2.15 2.40
C VAL A 37 5.25 -2.73 1.93
N LYS A 38 6.00 -3.38 2.83
CA LYS A 38 7.23 -4.12 2.52
C LYS A 38 7.02 -5.24 1.49
N ALA A 39 8.10 -5.69 0.88
CA ALA A 39 8.14 -6.75 -0.12
C ALA A 39 7.14 -6.48 -1.27
N ASP A 40 7.21 -5.27 -1.82
CA ASP A 40 6.30 -4.79 -2.87
C ASP A 40 4.81 -4.86 -2.46
N ALA A 41 4.49 -4.42 -1.22
CA ALA A 41 3.20 -4.63 -0.57
C ALA A 41 2.74 -6.10 -0.63
N TYR A 42 3.60 -7.03 -0.20
CA TYR A 42 3.36 -8.46 -0.27
C TYR A 42 3.02 -8.96 -1.69
N GLY A 43 3.66 -8.37 -2.71
CA GLY A 43 3.45 -8.69 -4.13
C GLY A 43 2.22 -8.05 -4.78
N HIS A 44 1.55 -7.11 -4.10
CA HIS A 44 0.38 -6.40 -4.65
C HIS A 44 0.77 -5.11 -5.42
N GLY A 45 2.05 -4.75 -5.46
CA GLY A 45 2.52 -3.49 -6.02
C GLY A 45 2.51 -2.36 -4.98
N MET A 46 3.69 -2.03 -4.44
CA MET A 46 3.86 -1.12 -3.32
C MET A 46 3.34 0.29 -3.61
N ILE A 47 3.64 0.85 -4.78
CA ILE A 47 3.26 2.23 -5.11
C ILE A 47 1.73 2.43 -5.22
N PRO A 48 0.98 1.64 -6.00
CA PRO A 48 -0.47 1.80 -6.06
C PRO A 48 -1.13 1.52 -4.70
N VAL A 49 -0.65 0.55 -3.94
CA VAL A 49 -1.14 0.27 -2.57
C VAL A 49 -0.89 1.46 -1.64
N ALA A 50 0.35 1.97 -1.59
CA ALA A 50 0.71 3.08 -0.72
C ALA A 50 -0.10 4.34 -1.04
N ARG A 51 -0.27 4.69 -2.32
CA ARG A 51 -1.12 5.82 -2.76
C ARG A 51 -2.58 5.64 -2.33
N THR A 52 -3.10 4.44 -2.46
CA THR A 52 -4.48 4.11 -2.07
C THR A 52 -4.71 4.28 -0.58
N LEU A 53 -3.71 3.96 0.24
CA LEU A 53 -3.79 3.96 1.71
C LEU A 53 -3.35 5.28 2.34
N ALA A 54 -2.57 6.11 1.65
CA ALA A 54 -1.88 7.30 2.15
C ALA A 54 -2.76 8.27 2.96
N GLU A 55 -4.04 8.41 2.59
CA GLU A 55 -5.00 9.30 3.27
C GLU A 55 -5.77 8.63 4.40
N LEU A 56 -5.67 7.30 4.54
CA LEU A 56 -6.44 6.49 5.48
C LEU A 56 -5.62 6.04 6.70
N VAL A 57 -4.29 6.04 6.56
CA VAL A 57 -3.33 5.60 7.58
C VAL A 57 -2.37 6.72 7.96
N ASP A 58 -1.76 6.60 9.14
CA ASP A 58 -0.86 7.62 9.71
C ASP A 58 0.59 7.47 9.22
N GLY A 59 0.90 6.39 8.49
CA GLY A 59 2.21 6.15 7.91
C GLY A 59 2.35 4.77 7.25
N MET A 60 3.55 4.48 6.77
CA MET A 60 3.92 3.27 6.06
C MET A 60 5.06 2.56 6.80
N ILE A 61 5.07 1.23 6.77
CA ILE A 61 6.18 0.38 7.24
C ILE A 61 6.79 -0.35 6.05
N VAL A 62 8.09 -0.20 5.87
CA VAL A 62 8.90 -0.92 4.87
C VAL A 62 9.93 -1.83 5.55
N ALA A 63 10.59 -2.72 4.80
CA ALA A 63 11.65 -3.57 5.33
C ALA A 63 13.05 -3.03 5.04
N THR A 64 13.20 -2.19 4.01
CA THR A 64 14.49 -1.67 3.57
C THR A 64 14.45 -0.17 3.28
N VAL A 65 15.63 0.48 3.37
CA VAL A 65 15.78 1.89 2.99
C VAL A 65 15.41 2.11 1.52
N GLY A 66 15.75 1.17 0.63
CA GLY A 66 15.43 1.27 -0.80
C GLY A 66 13.93 1.30 -1.09
N GLU A 67 13.12 0.54 -0.34
CA GLU A 67 11.66 0.63 -0.43
C GLU A 67 11.16 2.00 0.06
N GLY A 68 11.73 2.52 1.15
CA GLY A 68 11.42 3.86 1.65
C GLY A 68 11.76 4.96 0.63
N GLU A 69 12.91 4.88 -0.03
CA GLU A 69 13.28 5.80 -1.11
C GLU A 69 12.33 5.71 -2.30
N ALA A 70 11.92 4.51 -2.69
CA ALA A 70 10.97 4.31 -3.78
C ALA A 70 9.61 4.98 -3.47
N LEU A 71 9.12 4.86 -2.24
CA LEU A 71 7.92 5.56 -1.79
C LEU A 71 8.08 7.09 -1.85
N ARG A 72 9.23 7.63 -1.43
CA ARG A 72 9.52 9.07 -1.51
C ARG A 72 9.55 9.57 -2.95
N LYS A 73 10.23 8.85 -3.85
CA LYS A 73 10.26 9.16 -5.29
C LYS A 73 8.87 9.12 -5.91
N ALA A 74 7.97 8.29 -5.38
CA ALA A 74 6.58 8.19 -5.84
C ALA A 74 5.63 9.26 -5.27
N GLY A 75 6.14 10.18 -4.42
CA GLY A 75 5.39 11.30 -3.84
C GLY A 75 4.68 10.99 -2.52
N ILE A 76 4.98 9.86 -1.86
CA ILE A 76 4.45 9.55 -0.54
C ILE A 76 5.14 10.44 0.49
N THR A 77 4.38 11.29 1.19
CA THR A 77 4.88 12.26 2.17
C THR A 77 4.61 11.84 3.61
N GLN A 78 3.78 10.83 3.83
CA GLN A 78 3.46 10.26 5.14
C GLN A 78 4.73 9.76 5.85
N ARG A 79 4.64 9.53 7.16
CA ARG A 79 5.71 8.89 7.93
C ARG A 79 6.06 7.54 7.29
N ILE A 80 7.34 7.26 7.11
CA ILE A 80 7.85 5.96 6.67
C ILE A 80 8.72 5.44 7.81
N MET A 81 8.45 4.21 8.26
CA MET A 81 9.22 3.49 9.27
C MET A 81 9.86 2.26 8.64
#